data_AF-A0A1Q7DCI0-F1
#
_entry.id   AF-A0A1Q7DCI0-F1
#
_cell.length_a   1.000
_cell.length_b   1.000
_cell.length_c   1.000
_cell.angle_alpha   90.00
_cell.angle_beta   90.00
_cell.angle_gamma   90.00
#
_symmetry.space_group_name_H-M   'P 1'
#
loop_
_entity.id
_entity.type
_entity.pdbx_description
1 polymer ?
#
loop_
_entity_poly.entity_id
_entity_poly.type
_entity_poly.pdbx_seq_one_letter_code
_entity_poly.pdbx_strand_id
1 'polypeptide(L)'
;MFGLGKRICGFCGGKVPGKRALRAPDRNGAYVCKACYAQWEREGRRCVECQTPVAGAHDVGAFFERRAFGHADCGGMKLFA
;
A
#
# COMPACT_ATOMS: atom_id res chain seq x y z
N MET A 1 -7.74 -23.17 13.41
CA MET A 1 -6.30 -22.85 13.28
C MET A 1 -6.09 -21.96 12.05
N PHE A 2 -6.26 -20.63 12.17
CA PHE A 2 -6.19 -19.73 11.01
C PHE A 2 -4.78 -19.15 10.86
N GLY A 3 -3.86 -19.96 10.35
CA GLY A 3 -2.55 -19.49 9.92
C GLY A 3 -2.70 -18.65 8.67
N LEU A 4 -2.85 -17.33 8.84
CA LEU A 4 -2.86 -16.34 7.75
C LEU A 4 -1.61 -16.52 6.87
N GLY A 5 -1.80 -17.18 5.72
CA GLY A 5 -0.75 -17.53 4.78
C GLY A 5 0.12 -16.33 4.37
N LYS A 6 1.37 -16.62 4.02
CA LYS A 6 2.31 -15.61 3.50
C LYS A 6 1.71 -14.97 2.24
N ARG A 7 1.83 -13.64 2.11
CA ARG A 7 1.38 -12.85 0.96
C ARG A 7 2.59 -12.30 0.21
N ILE A 8 2.48 -12.15 -1.10
CA ILE A 8 3.50 -11.52 -1.93
C ILE A 8 3.19 -10.02 -1.99
N CYS A 9 4.18 -9.19 -1.64
CA CYS A 9 4.08 -7.75 -1.78
C CYS A 9 4.12 -7.36 -3.27
N GLY A 10 3.11 -6.63 -3.75
CA GLY A 10 3.05 -6.16 -5.14
C GLY A 10 4.09 -5.09 -5.48
N PHE A 11 4.80 -4.54 -4.50
CA PHE A 11 5.82 -3.49 -4.71
C PHE A 11 7.23 -4.09 -4.77
N CYS A 12 7.64 -4.82 -3.73
CA CYS A 12 8.98 -5.38 -3.63
C CYS A 12 9.09 -6.88 -3.95
N GLY A 13 7.97 -7.58 -4.20
CA GLY A 13 7.94 -9.03 -4.42
C GLY A 13 8.20 -9.88 -3.16
N GLY A 14 8.48 -9.25 -2.01
CA GLY A 14 8.77 -9.95 -0.77
C GLY A 14 7.59 -10.77 -0.24
N LYS A 15 7.86 -11.99 0.24
CA LYS A 15 6.89 -12.84 0.94
C LYS A 15 6.80 -12.42 2.41
N VAL A 16 5.65 -11.86 2.81
CA VAL A 16 5.43 -11.38 4.18
C VAL A 16 4.26 -12.09 4.86
N PRO A 17 4.26 -12.24 6.19
CA PRO A 17 3.08 -12.70 6.92
C PRO A 17 1.88 -11.79 6.63
N GLY A 18 0.67 -12.35 6.49
CA GLY A 18 -0.54 -11.56 6.20
C GLY A 18 -0.76 -10.38 7.17
N LYS A 19 -0.46 -10.56 8.47
CA LYS A 19 -0.52 -9.48 9.49
C LYS A 19 0.43 -8.29 9.26
N ARG A 20 1.42 -8.45 8.37
CA ARG A 20 2.39 -7.42 7.96
C ARG A 20 2.14 -6.92 6.53
N ALA A 21 0.96 -7.18 5.99
CA ALA A 21 0.54 -6.72 4.68
C ALA A 21 -0.73 -5.86 4.79
N LEU A 22 -0.76 -4.74 4.07
CA LEU A 22 -1.91 -3.91 3.82
C LEU A 22 -2.64 -4.46 2.59
N ARG A 23 -3.96 -4.57 2.64
CA ARG A 23 -4.77 -5.15 1.57
C ARG A 23 -5.28 -4.05 0.64
N ALA A 24 -5.20 -4.28 -0.66
CA ALA A 24 -5.94 -3.54 -1.68
C ALA A 24 -7.10 -4.42 -2.17
N PRO A 25 -8.32 -4.28 -1.62
CA PRO A 25 -9.45 -5.14 -1.97
C PRO A 25 -9.85 -4.99 -3.43
N ASP A 26 -9.72 -3.78 -3.99
CA ASP A 26 -10.15 -3.44 -5.35
C ASP A 26 -9.29 -4.05 -6.46
N ARG A 27 -8.15 -4.68 -6.12
CA ARG A 27 -7.26 -5.36 -7.09
C ARG A 27 -7.09 -6.84 -6.76
N ASN A 28 -8.14 -7.65 -6.90
CA ASN A 28 -8.08 -9.12 -6.72
C ASN A 28 -7.35 -9.56 -5.43
N GLY A 29 -7.44 -8.77 -4.36
CA GLY A 29 -6.70 -9.04 -3.12
C GLY A 29 -5.18 -8.88 -3.26
N ALA A 30 -4.69 -7.87 -3.97
CA ALA A 30 -3.29 -7.49 -3.95
C ALA A 30 -2.89 -6.97 -2.55
N TYR A 31 -1.60 -7.07 -2.25
CA TYR A 31 -1.04 -6.74 -0.95
C TYR A 31 0.20 -5.87 -1.08
N VAL A 32 0.39 -4.96 -0.13
CA VAL A 32 1.63 -4.19 0.04
C VAL A 32 2.17 -4.43 1.44
N CYS A 33 3.45 -4.69 1.60
CA CYS A 33 4.01 -4.94 2.94
C CYS A 33 4.13 -3.63 3.74
N LYS A 34 4.03 -3.74 5.07
CA LYS A 34 4.23 -2.62 6.00
C LYS A 34 5.62 -1.99 5.87
N ALA A 35 6.63 -2.73 5.39
CA ALA A 35 7.96 -2.19 5.16
C ALA A 35 8.00 -1.18 3.99
N CYS A 36 7.38 -1.51 2.85
CA CYS A 36 7.24 -0.56 1.74
C CYS A 36 6.42 0.66 2.16
N TYR A 37 5.34 0.45 2.93
CA TYR A 37 4.53 1.54 3.45
C TYR A 37 5.33 2.46 4.38
N ALA A 38 6.03 1.90 5.37
CA ALA A 38 6.85 2.67 6.29
C ALA A 38 8.01 3.40 5.60
N GLN A 39 8.58 2.81 4.53
CA GLN A 39 9.57 3.50 3.70
C GLN A 39 8.97 4.77 3.07
N TRP A 40 7.79 4.65 2.46
CA TRP A 40 7.11 5.81 1.88
C TRP A 40 6.74 6.88 2.93
N GLU A 41 6.37 6.48 4.14
CA GLU A 41 6.16 7.44 5.24
C GLU A 41 7.44 8.20 5.59
N ARG A 42 8.60 7.53 5.61
CA ARG A 42 9.91 8.18 5.82
C ARG A 42 10.33 9.08 4.66
N GLU A 43 9.89 8.78 3.44
CA GLU A 43 10.13 9.59 2.24
C GLU A 43 9.22 10.85 2.17
N GLY A 44 8.44 11.11 3.22
CA GLY A 44 7.61 12.31 3.33
C GLY A 44 6.16 12.11 2.87
N ARG A 45 5.74 10.85 2.66
CA ARG A 45 4.33 10.47 2.49
C ARG A 45 3.64 11.24 1.34
N ARG A 46 4.37 11.44 0.25
CA ARG A 46 3.91 12.21 -0.93
C ARG A 46 3.09 11.34 -1.88
N CYS A 47 2.03 11.92 -2.44
CA CYS A 47 1.31 11.29 -3.54
C CYS A 47 2.14 11.31 -4.81
N VAL A 48 2.29 10.14 -5.43
CA VAL A 48 3.02 10.00 -6.69
C VAL A 48 2.33 10.72 -7.86
N GLU A 49 1.02 10.98 -7.76
CA GLU A 49 0.21 11.62 -8.79
C GLU A 49 0.25 13.14 -8.68
N CYS A 50 -0.28 13.70 -7.58
CA CYS A 50 -0.40 15.15 -7.41
C CYS A 50 0.78 15.80 -6.66
N GLN A 51 1.80 15.02 -6.27
CA GLN A 51 2.99 15.47 -5.52
C GLN A 51 2.72 16.10 -4.15
N THR A 52 1.47 16.09 -3.71
CA THR A 52 1.03 16.68 -2.43
C THR A 52 1.14 15.64 -1.31
N PRO A 53 1.46 16.04 -0.06
CA PRO A 53 1.45 15.12 1.08
C PRO A 53 0.10 14.43 1.28
N VAL A 54 0.13 13.14 1.60
CA VAL A 54 -1.04 12.36 2.00
C VAL A 54 -1.19 12.47 3.51
N ALA A 55 -1.98 13.46 3.96
CA ALA A 55 -2.26 13.71 5.38
C ALA A 55 -3.16 12.61 5.99
N GLY A 56 -3.21 12.54 7.33
CA GLY A 56 -3.87 11.45 8.06
C GLY A 56 -5.38 11.30 7.84
N ALA A 57 -6.06 12.35 7.38
CA ALA A 57 -7.48 12.29 7.04
C ALA A 57 -7.75 11.73 5.63
N HIS A 58 -6.72 11.62 4.78
CA HIS A 58 -6.89 11.16 3.40
C HIS A 58 -6.67 9.65 3.33
N ASP A 59 -7.52 8.99 2.54
CA ASP A 59 -7.35 7.58 2.24
C ASP A 59 -6.06 7.36 1.44
N VAL A 60 -5.25 6.40 1.88
CA VAL A 60 -4.03 6.03 1.17
C VAL A 60 -4.38 5.07 0.03
N GLY A 61 -3.98 5.43 -1.18
CA GLY A 61 -4.04 4.61 -2.37
C GLY A 61 -2.69 3.99 -2.72
N ALA A 62 -2.74 2.81 -3.35
CA ALA A 62 -1.60 2.15 -3.97
C ALA A 62 -1.71 2.19 -5.50
N PHE A 63 -0.63 2.60 -6.16
CA PHE A 63 -0.43 2.59 -7.60
C PHE A 63 0.51 1.43 -7.95
N PHE A 64 -0.01 0.21 -8.05
CA PHE A 64 0.82 -0.99 -8.23
C PHE A 64 1.64 -1.01 -9.54
N GLU A 65 1.16 -0.37 -10.61
CA GLU A 65 1.90 -0.28 -11.87
C GLU A 65 3.16 0.57 -11.72
N ARG A 66 3.08 1.62 -10.88
CA ARG A 66 4.19 2.51 -10.53
C ARG A 66 4.95 2.07 -9.28
N ARG A 67 4.43 1.05 -8.57
CA ARG A 67 4.89 0.58 -7.26
C ARG A 67 5.05 1.74 -6.25
N ALA A 68 4.07 2.63 -6.24
CA ALA A 68 4.09 3.86 -5.46
C ALA A 68 2.78 4.08 -4.69
N PHE A 69 2.79 5.01 -3.74
CA PHE A 69 1.64 5.35 -2.91
C PHE A 69 1.13 6.76 -3.25
N GLY A 70 -0.10 7.05 -2.85
CA GLY A 70 -0.65 8.39 -2.91
C GLY A 70 -2.04 8.48 -2.31
N HIS A 71 -2.82 9.49 -2.69
CA HIS A 71 -4.23 9.55 -2.31
C HIS A 71 -5.03 8.52 -3.10
N ALA A 72 -6.02 7.90 -2.45
CA ALA A 72 -6.99 7.08 -3.14
C ALA A 72 -7.80 7.91 -4.16
N ASP A 73 -8.14 9.16 -3.80
CA ASP A 73 -8.86 10.10 -4.68
C ASP A 73 -8.09 10.50 -5.94
N CYS A 74 -6.75 10.32 -5.96
CA CYS A 74 -5.93 10.50 -7.16
C CYS A 74 -5.89 9.27 -8.07
N GLY A 75 -6.82 8.31 -7.89
CA GLY A 75 -6.89 7.07 -8.67
C GLY A 75 -6.07 5.91 -8.09
N GLY A 76 -5.50 6.09 -6.89
CA GLY A 76 -4.83 5.00 -6.18
C GLY A 76 -5.83 4.00 -5.60
N MET A 77 -5.50 2.71 -5.64
CA MET A 77 -6.38 1.68 -5.06
C MET A 77 -6.32 1.76 -3.54
N LYS A 78 -7.46 1.96 -2.89
CA LYS A 78 -7.53 2.19 -1.45
C LYS A 78 -6.90 1.04 -0.67
N LEU A 79 -5.98 1.38 0.23
CA LEU A 79 -5.33 0.44 1.13
C LEU A 79 -6.10 0.37 2.45
N PHE A 80 -6.30 -0.86 2.92
CA PHE A 80 -6.89 -1.15 4.22
C PHE A 80 -5.83 -1.81 5.10
N ALA A 81 -5.67 -1.26 6.31
CA ALA A 81 -4.68 -1.68 7.29
C ALA A 81 -5.11 -2.90 8.11
#